data_AF-A0A419E3W6-F1
#
_entry.id   AF-A0A419E3W6-F1
#
_cell.length_a   1.000
_cell.length_b   1.000
_cell.length_c   1.000
_cell.angle_alpha   90.00
_cell.angle_beta   90.00
_cell.angle_gamma   90.00
#
_symmetry.space_group_name_H-M   'P 1'
#
loop_
_entity.id
_entity.type
_entity.pdbx_description
1 polymer ?
#
loop_
_entity_poly.entity_id
_entity_poly.type
_entity_poly.pdbx_seq_one_letter_code
_entity_poly.pdbx_strand_id
1 'polypeptide(L)'
;MSLITAISLSKSFGAEDIFRGVTFSVPKGARLAIVGPNGCGKTTLLRILIGDEEASTGTVTHARSARIGYLSQEADFQMDGTLWEACLSPFASLIQQQDELHRLESQLAHADAETMSRYGKLQHDFERRGGYTYVTRIKQVLTGLGFDASDYDMRLDHLSGGQRTRAFLSRLLLSDPDLLLLDEPTNHLDIRAVEWLESYLAQWDGAAVIVSHDRYFLDRAANVILEMRPDGAEVYRGNYTHYLQQREERWNRREEIFNSEKEKLLKEVEYIKKNISGQN
;
A
#
# COMPACT_ATOMS: atom_id res chain seq x y z
N MET A 1 12.91 10.81 2.14
CA MET A 1 11.93 11.61 1.37
C MET A 1 10.60 10.86 1.41
N SER A 2 9.50 11.57 1.68
CA SER A 2 8.16 10.96 1.75
C SER A 2 7.51 10.90 0.36
N LEU A 3 6.85 9.78 0.07
CA LEU A 3 6.10 9.56 -1.17
C LEU A 3 4.71 10.21 -1.10
N ILE A 4 4.06 10.09 0.06
CA ILE A 4 2.80 10.76 0.37
C ILE A 4 2.91 11.47 1.72
N THR A 5 2.32 12.66 1.81
CA THR A 5 2.08 13.38 3.07
C THR A 5 0.62 13.81 3.12
N ALA A 6 -0.06 13.39 4.18
CA ALA A 6 -1.45 13.73 4.48
C ALA A 6 -1.48 14.66 5.70
N ILE A 7 -2.12 15.81 5.57
CA ILE A 7 -2.20 16.82 6.64
C ILE A 7 -3.65 17.11 6.95
N SER A 8 -4.05 16.83 8.20
CA SER A 8 -5.37 17.13 8.76
C SER A 8 -6.55 16.71 7.88
N LEU A 9 -6.45 15.52 7.28
CA LEU A 9 -7.50 14.99 6.43
C LEU A 9 -8.75 14.70 7.25
N SER A 10 -9.89 15.19 6.76
CA SER A 10 -11.21 14.82 7.26
C SER A 10 -12.12 14.49 6.10
N LYS A 11 -13.06 13.57 6.33
CA LYS A 11 -14.10 13.24 5.36
C LYS A 11 -15.47 13.15 6.03
N SER A 12 -16.44 13.80 5.41
CA SER A 12 -17.85 13.77 5.81
C SER A 12 -18.72 13.47 4.60
N PHE A 13 -19.83 12.77 4.82
CA PHE A 13 -20.92 12.59 3.86
C PHE A 13 -22.18 13.24 4.43
N GLY A 14 -22.57 14.38 3.85
CA GLY A 14 -23.68 15.17 4.37
C GLY A 14 -23.38 15.69 5.79
N ALA A 15 -24.15 15.24 6.77
CA ALA A 15 -23.99 15.61 8.18
C ALA A 15 -23.17 14.60 9.01
N GLU A 16 -22.79 13.46 8.41
CA GLU A 16 -22.06 12.40 9.11
C GLU A 16 -20.57 12.48 8.78
N ASP A 17 -19.77 12.54 9.84
CA ASP A 17 -18.31 12.57 9.73
C ASP A 17 -17.76 11.16 9.85
N ILE A 18 -16.98 10.75 8.86
CA ILE A 18 -16.37 9.42 8.79
C ILE A 18 -15.08 9.38 9.59
N PHE A 19 -14.21 10.38 9.39
CA PHE A 19 -13.00 10.59 10.17
C PHE A 19 -12.58 12.06 10.14
N ARG A 20 -11.82 12.49 11.15
CA ARG A 20 -11.33 13.86 11.29
C ARG A 20 -9.83 13.92 11.58
N GLY A 21 -9.16 14.96 11.07
CA GLY A 21 -7.82 15.36 11.52
C GLY A 21 -6.68 14.35 11.27
N VAL A 22 -6.85 13.41 10.34
CA VAL A 22 -5.86 12.36 10.06
C VAL A 22 -4.60 12.97 9.44
N THR A 23 -3.47 12.82 10.12
CA THR A 23 -2.17 13.37 9.69
C THR A 23 -1.10 12.29 9.76
N PHE A 24 -0.46 11.99 8.63
CA PHE A 24 0.63 11.02 8.55
C PHE A 24 1.47 11.24 7.28
N SER A 25 2.59 10.52 7.19
CA SER A 25 3.40 10.49 5.98
C SER A 25 3.87 9.07 5.69
N VAL A 26 4.05 8.77 4.41
CA VAL A 26 4.53 7.48 3.91
C VAL A 26 5.95 7.68 3.36
N PRO A 27 7.01 7.42 4.14
CA PRO A 27 8.37 7.43 3.64
C PRO A 27 8.65 6.26 2.68
N LYS A 28 9.69 6.37 1.86
CA LYS A 28 10.22 5.23 1.09
C LYS A 28 10.56 4.06 2.04
N GLY A 29 10.25 2.83 1.63
CA GLY A 29 10.44 1.62 2.44
C GLY A 29 9.43 1.44 3.59
N ALA A 30 8.48 2.37 3.77
CA ALA A 30 7.43 2.20 4.77
C ALA A 30 6.42 1.16 4.33
N ARG A 31 6.05 0.26 5.24
CA ARG A 31 4.95 -0.68 5.07
C ARG A 31 3.92 -0.35 6.14
N LEU A 32 3.12 0.66 5.81
CA LEU A 32 2.14 1.27 6.69
C LEU A 32 0.83 0.47 6.62
N ALA A 33 0.47 -0.23 7.69
CA ALA A 33 -0.85 -0.83 7.78
C ALA A 33 -1.85 0.13 8.41
N ILE A 34 -3.02 0.26 7.82
CA ILE A 34 -4.14 1.03 8.34
C ILE A 34 -5.08 0.06 9.03
N VAL A 35 -5.26 0.24 10.33
CA VAL A 35 -6.15 -0.57 11.16
C VAL A 35 -7.20 0.31 11.82
N GLY A 36 -8.36 -0.25 12.11
CA GLY A 36 -9.43 0.49 12.79
C GLY A 36 -10.78 -0.21 12.63
N PRO A 37 -11.80 0.24 13.38
CA PRO A 37 -13.15 -0.34 13.32
C PRO A 37 -13.73 -0.37 11.90
N ASN A 38 -14.72 -1.24 11.68
CA ASN A 38 -15.47 -1.21 10.43
C ASN A 38 -16.23 0.11 10.32
N GLY A 39 -16.23 0.70 9.13
CA GLY A 39 -16.87 2.01 8.89
C GLY A 39 -16.03 3.23 9.29
N CYS A 40 -14.80 3.09 9.81
CA CYS A 40 -13.96 4.26 10.13
C CYS A 40 -13.32 4.95 8.90
N GLY A 41 -13.67 4.54 7.68
CA GLY A 41 -13.22 5.16 6.44
C GLY A 41 -11.84 4.74 5.93
N LYS A 42 -11.37 3.51 6.21
CA LYS A 42 -10.08 3.00 5.72
C LYS A 42 -9.98 3.01 4.18
N THR A 43 -10.95 2.41 3.50
CA THR A 43 -11.06 2.42 2.02
C THR A 43 -11.21 3.84 1.48
N THR A 44 -12.04 4.66 2.14
CA THR A 44 -12.21 6.08 1.80
C THR A 44 -10.89 6.85 1.91
N LEU A 45 -10.08 6.58 2.94
CA LEU A 45 -8.75 7.17 3.07
C LEU A 45 -7.87 6.74 1.90
N LEU A 46 -7.81 5.45 1.53
CA LEU A 46 -7.04 5.01 0.37
C LEU A 46 -7.46 5.73 -0.92
N ARG A 47 -8.77 5.89 -1.16
CA ARG A 47 -9.31 6.63 -2.32
C ARG A 47 -8.89 8.10 -2.32
N ILE A 48 -8.88 8.74 -1.15
CA ILE A 48 -8.37 10.10 -0.98
C ILE A 48 -6.86 10.16 -1.26
N LEU A 49 -6.09 9.16 -0.83
CA LEU A 49 -4.64 9.13 -1.06
C LEU A 49 -4.25 8.90 -2.52
N ILE A 50 -5.13 8.35 -3.37
CA ILE A 50 -4.88 8.21 -4.82
C ILE A 50 -5.53 9.31 -5.66
N GLY A 51 -6.40 10.13 -5.05
CA GLY A 51 -7.12 11.21 -5.72
C GLY A 51 -8.45 10.82 -6.36
N ASP A 52 -8.91 9.58 -6.15
CA ASP A 52 -10.23 9.11 -6.63
C ASP A 52 -11.39 9.74 -5.83
N GLU A 53 -11.09 10.27 -4.65
CA GLU A 53 -12.07 10.92 -3.79
C GLU A 53 -11.48 12.18 -3.13
N GLU A 54 -12.27 13.26 -3.06
CA GLU A 54 -11.84 14.49 -2.40
C GLU A 54 -12.03 14.42 -0.87
N ALA A 55 -11.04 14.90 -0.13
CA ALA A 55 -11.19 15.14 1.30
C ALA A 55 -12.09 16.36 1.55
N SER A 56 -12.88 16.32 2.62
CA SER A 56 -13.70 17.47 3.02
C SER A 56 -12.83 18.61 3.57
N THR A 57 -11.75 18.26 4.28
CA THR A 57 -10.73 19.22 4.73
C THR A 57 -9.34 18.57 4.69
N GLY A 58 -8.30 19.40 4.74
CA GLY A 58 -6.91 18.95 4.74
C GLY A 58 -6.36 18.78 3.33
N THR A 59 -5.12 18.30 3.23
CA THR A 59 -4.41 18.19 1.94
C THR A 59 -3.60 16.91 1.87
N VAL A 60 -3.58 16.30 0.67
CA VAL A 60 -2.65 15.22 0.30
C VAL A 60 -1.61 15.78 -0.65
N THR A 61 -0.34 15.52 -0.38
CA THR A 61 0.78 15.86 -1.27
C THR A 61 1.52 14.61 -1.68
N HIS A 62 1.77 14.48 -2.99
CA HIS A 62 2.50 13.37 -3.58
C HIS A 62 3.89 13.83 -4.04
N ALA A 63 4.87 12.94 -3.99
CA ALA A 63 6.14 13.17 -4.66
C ALA A 63 5.93 13.26 -6.19
N ARG A 64 6.51 14.28 -6.84
CA ARG A 64 6.27 14.68 -8.26
C ARG A 64 6.40 13.57 -9.32
N SER A 65 7.02 12.44 -9.01
CA SER A 65 7.26 11.34 -9.96
C SER A 65 7.03 9.97 -9.34
N ALA A 66 6.31 9.88 -8.21
CA ALA A 66 5.99 8.59 -7.61
C ALA A 66 4.95 7.86 -8.45
N ARG A 67 5.30 6.67 -8.94
CA ARG A 67 4.35 5.74 -9.53
C ARG A 67 3.57 5.05 -8.42
N ILE A 68 2.25 5.17 -8.45
CA ILE A 68 1.37 4.61 -7.43
C ILE A 68 0.58 3.47 -8.06
N GLY A 69 0.62 2.30 -7.45
CA GLY A 69 -0.25 1.18 -7.77
C GLY A 69 -1.35 1.04 -6.71
N TYR A 70 -2.59 0.82 -7.12
CA TYR A 70 -3.72 0.62 -6.21
C TYR A 70 -4.44 -0.68 -6.52
N LEU A 71 -4.63 -1.52 -5.50
CA LEU A 71 -5.53 -2.67 -5.50
C LEU A 71 -6.78 -2.28 -4.69
N SER A 72 -7.90 -2.11 -5.38
CA SER A 72 -9.21 -1.88 -4.76
C SER A 72 -9.83 -3.17 -4.24
N GLN A 73 -10.66 -3.03 -3.20
CA GLN A 73 -11.46 -4.14 -2.66
C GLN A 73 -12.50 -4.64 -3.68
N GLU A 74 -13.12 -3.71 -4.43
CA GLU A 74 -14.06 -4.03 -5.49
C GLU A 74 -13.29 -4.37 -6.78
N ALA A 75 -13.55 -5.54 -7.34
CA ALA A 75 -12.75 -6.12 -8.40
C ALA A 75 -13.10 -5.60 -9.80
N ASP A 76 -13.39 -4.30 -10.01
CA ASP A 76 -13.71 -3.76 -11.34
C ASP A 76 -12.45 -3.41 -12.14
N PHE A 77 -11.69 -4.45 -12.50
CA PHE A 77 -10.46 -4.32 -13.26
C PHE A 77 -10.75 -4.53 -14.74
N GLN A 78 -10.62 -3.47 -15.54
CA GLN A 78 -10.62 -3.58 -16.99
C GLN A 78 -9.26 -4.11 -17.45
N MET A 79 -9.19 -5.42 -17.69
CA MET A 79 -8.04 -6.06 -18.31
C MET A 79 -8.51 -6.96 -19.44
N ASP A 80 -7.89 -6.79 -20.60
CA ASP A 80 -8.15 -7.59 -21.79
C ASP A 80 -6.99 -8.55 -22.05
N GLY A 81 -7.24 -9.54 -22.91
CA GLY A 81 -6.24 -10.52 -23.31
C GLY A 81 -6.11 -11.70 -22.35
N THR A 82 -4.96 -12.35 -22.39
CA THR A 82 -4.64 -13.48 -21.52
C THR A 82 -3.97 -13.04 -20.23
N LEU A 83 -3.93 -13.94 -19.24
CA LEU A 83 -3.17 -13.74 -18.01
C LEU A 83 -1.70 -13.38 -18.29
N TRP A 84 -1.09 -14.09 -19.24
CA TRP A 84 0.29 -13.84 -19.66
C TRP A 84 0.45 -12.45 -20.27
N GLU A 85 -0.41 -12.06 -21.21
CA GLU A 85 -0.37 -10.74 -21.86
C GLU A 85 -0.51 -9.60 -20.86
N ALA A 86 -1.43 -9.72 -19.89
CA ALA A 86 -1.59 -8.74 -18.82
C ALA A 86 -0.32 -8.59 -17.98
N CYS A 87 0.34 -9.69 -17.63
CA CYS A 87 1.59 -9.68 -16.85
C CYS A 87 2.81 -9.27 -17.68
N LEU A 88 2.75 -9.42 -19.00
CA LEU A 88 3.79 -8.98 -19.93
C LEU A 88 3.70 -7.46 -20.18
N SER A 89 2.50 -6.88 -20.12
CA SER A 89 2.25 -5.47 -20.45
C SER A 89 3.13 -4.45 -19.72
N PRO A 90 3.52 -4.60 -18.43
CA PRO A 90 4.42 -3.66 -17.76
C PRO A 90 5.83 -3.64 -18.37
N PHE A 91 6.21 -4.70 -19.08
CA PHE A 91 7.52 -4.85 -19.72
C PHE A 91 7.52 -4.45 -21.21
N ALA A 92 6.44 -3.85 -21.73
CA ALA A 92 6.34 -3.48 -23.15
C ALA A 92 7.54 -2.64 -23.66
N SER A 93 7.96 -1.64 -22.88
CA SER A 93 9.14 -0.82 -23.22
C SER A 93 10.47 -1.61 -23.18
N LEU A 94 10.54 -2.64 -22.34
CA LEU A 94 11.69 -3.53 -22.23
C LEU A 94 11.77 -4.47 -23.44
N ILE A 95 10.61 -4.99 -23.88
CA ILE A 95 10.47 -5.83 -25.07
C ILE A 95 10.86 -5.04 -26.33
N GLN A 96 10.36 -3.80 -26.47
CA GLN A 96 10.77 -2.91 -27.57
C GLN A 96 12.28 -2.65 -27.58
N GLN A 97 12.87 -2.49 -26.40
CA GLN A 97 14.32 -2.32 -26.25
C GLN A 97 15.09 -3.59 -26.66
N GLN A 98 14.55 -4.78 -26.37
CA GLN A 98 15.11 -6.05 -26.83
C GLN A 98 15.09 -6.17 -28.35
N ASP A 99 13.97 -5.81 -28.99
CA ASP A 99 13.84 -5.84 -30.45
C ASP A 99 14.85 -4.89 -31.14
N GLU A 100 15.04 -3.69 -30.59
CA GLU A 100 16.05 -2.76 -31.09
C GLU A 100 17.48 -3.26 -30.87
N LEU A 101 17.75 -3.96 -29.75
CA LEU A 101 19.04 -4.60 -29.53
C LEU A 101 19.34 -5.65 -30.61
N HIS A 102 18.39 -6.54 -30.92
CA HIS A 102 18.55 -7.52 -32.00
C HIS A 102 18.76 -6.85 -33.37
N ARG A 103 18.05 -5.73 -33.62
CA ARG A 103 18.22 -4.96 -34.85
C ARG A 103 19.62 -4.38 -34.97
N LEU A 104 20.12 -3.74 -33.92
CA LEU A 104 21.46 -3.17 -33.88
C LEU A 104 22.54 -4.26 -33.97
N GLU A 105 22.32 -5.41 -33.35
CA GLU A 105 23.24 -6.56 -33.39
C GLU A 105 23.49 -7.03 -34.83
N SER A 106 22.45 -7.06 -35.67
CA SER A 106 22.59 -7.39 -37.11
C SER A 106 23.44 -6.40 -37.90
N GLN A 107 23.59 -5.17 -37.41
CA GLN A 107 24.34 -4.08 -38.04
C GLN A 107 25.77 -3.95 -37.49
N LEU A 108 26.08 -4.60 -36.37
CA LEU A 108 27.37 -4.47 -35.67
C LEU A 108 28.59 -4.87 -36.53
N ALA A 109 28.43 -5.84 -37.43
CA ALA A 109 29.52 -6.30 -38.30
C ALA A 109 30.08 -5.19 -39.23
N HIS A 110 29.27 -4.17 -39.51
CA HIS A 110 29.63 -3.03 -40.36
C HIS A 110 29.34 -1.68 -39.67
N ALA A 111 29.21 -1.68 -38.35
CA ALA A 111 28.79 -0.52 -37.57
C ALA A 111 29.90 0.53 -37.42
N ASP A 112 29.49 1.79 -37.39
CA ASP A 112 30.33 2.90 -36.98
C ASP A 112 30.44 3.01 -35.44
N ALA A 113 31.32 3.89 -34.97
CA ALA A 113 31.55 4.12 -33.54
C ALA A 113 30.28 4.60 -32.81
N GLU A 114 29.39 5.33 -33.49
CA GLU A 114 28.13 5.80 -32.93
C GLU A 114 27.16 4.64 -32.68
N THR A 115 26.98 3.75 -33.65
CA THR A 115 26.13 2.56 -33.53
C THR A 115 26.63 1.62 -32.44
N MET A 116 27.95 1.40 -32.35
CA MET A 116 28.56 0.62 -31.26
C MET A 116 28.31 1.25 -29.88
N SER A 117 28.46 2.58 -29.76
CA SER A 117 28.19 3.29 -28.50
C SER A 117 26.72 3.21 -28.10
N ARG A 118 25.80 3.35 -29.07
CA ARG A 118 24.36 3.25 -28.86
C ARG A 118 23.95 1.85 -28.41
N TYR A 119 24.47 0.81 -29.06
CA TYR A 119 24.25 -0.59 -28.65
C TYR A 119 24.71 -0.82 -27.22
N GLY A 120 25.94 -0.42 -26.87
CA GLY A 120 26.47 -0.61 -25.52
C GLY A 120 25.63 0.09 -24.44
N LYS A 121 25.17 1.32 -24.68
CA LYS A 121 24.27 2.05 -23.77
C LYS A 121 22.93 1.33 -23.61
N LEU A 122 22.35 0.89 -24.72
CA LEU A 122 21.04 0.23 -24.74
C LEU A 122 21.10 -1.14 -24.05
N GLN A 123 22.18 -1.89 -24.25
CA GLN A 123 22.42 -3.19 -23.63
C GLN A 123 22.59 -3.06 -22.12
N HIS A 124 23.39 -2.10 -21.67
CA HIS A 124 23.59 -1.84 -20.25
C HIS A 124 22.30 -1.43 -19.54
N ASP A 125 21.49 -0.56 -20.18
CA ASP A 125 20.19 -0.18 -19.62
C ASP A 125 19.21 -1.36 -19.61
N PHE A 126 19.20 -2.20 -20.65
CA PHE A 126 18.36 -3.40 -20.73
C PHE A 126 18.68 -4.38 -19.60
N GLU A 127 19.97 -4.65 -19.37
CA GLU A 127 20.44 -5.51 -18.28
C GLU A 127 20.02 -4.94 -16.91
N ARG A 128 20.28 -3.66 -16.66
CA ARG A 128 19.94 -2.99 -15.39
C ARG A 128 18.44 -3.03 -15.08
N ARG A 129 17.59 -2.98 -16.11
CA ARG A 129 16.13 -3.04 -15.98
C ARG A 129 15.58 -4.48 -15.91
N GLY A 130 16.44 -5.50 -15.86
CA GLY A 130 16.02 -6.91 -15.75
C GLY A 130 15.61 -7.52 -17.09
N GLY A 131 16.15 -7.05 -18.20
CA GLY A 131 15.84 -7.50 -19.56
C GLY A 131 16.04 -9.00 -19.79
N TYR A 132 16.94 -9.65 -19.06
CA TYR A 132 17.15 -11.10 -19.16
C TYR A 132 16.31 -11.92 -18.16
N THR A 133 15.63 -11.27 -17.22
CA THR A 133 14.95 -11.94 -16.10
C THR A 133 13.46 -11.66 -16.02
N TYR A 134 12.90 -10.72 -16.80
CA TYR A 134 11.49 -10.34 -16.71
C TYR A 134 10.53 -11.52 -16.90
N VAL A 135 10.81 -12.44 -17.84
CA VAL A 135 10.01 -13.67 -18.05
C VAL A 135 10.00 -14.54 -16.79
N THR A 136 11.16 -14.72 -16.16
CA THR A 136 11.28 -15.48 -14.92
C THR A 136 10.56 -14.78 -13.77
N ARG A 137 10.67 -13.44 -13.68
CA ARG A 137 9.94 -12.62 -12.68
C ARG A 137 8.43 -12.79 -12.83
N ILE A 138 7.89 -12.77 -14.06
CA ILE A 138 6.46 -13.00 -14.33
C ILE A 138 6.04 -14.37 -13.79
N LYS A 139 6.77 -15.43 -14.14
CA LYS A 139 6.48 -16.80 -13.68
C LYS A 139 6.51 -16.91 -12.16
N GLN A 140 7.52 -16.32 -11.51
CA GLN A 140 7.64 -16.32 -10.05
C GLN A 140 6.46 -15.63 -9.35
N VAL A 141 6.01 -14.49 -9.88
CA VAL A 141 4.86 -13.76 -9.34
C VAL A 141 3.57 -14.54 -9.55
N LEU A 142 3.34 -15.08 -10.75
CA LEU A 142 2.16 -15.89 -11.07
C LEU A 142 2.07 -17.13 -10.18
N THR A 143 3.16 -17.91 -10.08
CA THR A 143 3.21 -19.08 -9.20
C THR A 143 3.07 -18.72 -7.73
N GLY A 144 3.70 -17.62 -7.29
CA GLY A 144 3.57 -17.11 -5.93
C GLY A 144 2.14 -16.75 -5.56
N LEU A 145 1.36 -16.23 -6.51
CA LEU A 145 -0.06 -15.93 -6.36
C LEU A 145 -0.97 -17.11 -6.74
N GLY A 146 -0.43 -18.32 -6.91
CA GLY A 146 -1.20 -19.55 -7.08
C GLY A 146 -1.79 -19.74 -8.48
N PHE A 147 -1.09 -19.31 -9.52
CA PHE A 147 -1.34 -19.68 -10.92
C PHE A 147 -0.31 -20.68 -11.42
N ASP A 148 -0.77 -21.62 -12.23
CA ASP A 148 0.07 -22.61 -12.90
C ASP A 148 0.32 -22.24 -14.36
N ALA A 149 1.28 -22.92 -15.00
CA ALA A 149 1.60 -22.68 -16.41
C ALA A 149 0.42 -22.94 -17.36
N SER A 150 -0.54 -23.79 -16.96
CA SER A 150 -1.78 -24.02 -17.71
C SER A 150 -2.70 -22.79 -17.74
N ASP A 151 -2.54 -21.87 -16.80
CA ASP A 151 -3.41 -20.70 -16.66
C ASP A 151 -2.97 -19.53 -17.54
N TYR A 152 -1.76 -19.58 -18.09
CA TYR A 152 -1.11 -18.44 -18.75
C TYR A 152 -1.89 -17.95 -19.99
N ASP A 153 -2.43 -18.89 -20.76
CA ASP A 153 -3.22 -18.62 -21.96
C ASP A 153 -4.71 -18.42 -21.66
N MET A 154 -5.12 -18.53 -20.39
CA MET A 154 -6.51 -18.26 -20.01
C MET A 154 -6.83 -16.78 -20.22
N ARG A 155 -7.97 -16.53 -20.86
CA ARG A 155 -8.51 -15.19 -21.01
C ARG A 155 -9.01 -14.66 -19.67
N LEU A 156 -8.80 -13.36 -19.44
CA LEU A 156 -9.15 -12.70 -18.18
C LEU A 156 -10.67 -12.63 -17.93
N ASP A 157 -11.47 -12.68 -18.99
CA ASP A 157 -12.95 -12.75 -18.94
C ASP A 157 -13.47 -14.12 -18.48
N HIS A 158 -12.66 -15.17 -18.56
CA HIS A 158 -13.00 -16.52 -18.08
C HIS A 158 -12.54 -16.79 -16.64
N LEU A 159 -11.79 -15.87 -16.03
CA LEU A 159 -11.34 -16.01 -14.65
C LEU A 159 -12.48 -15.74 -13.66
N SER A 160 -12.53 -16.51 -12.57
CA SER A 160 -13.37 -16.15 -11.43
C SER A 160 -12.99 -14.79 -10.84
N GLY A 161 -13.89 -14.12 -10.12
CA GLY A 161 -13.61 -12.81 -9.50
C GLY A 161 -12.33 -12.80 -8.66
N GLY A 162 -12.11 -13.84 -7.85
CA GLY A 162 -10.88 -13.99 -7.06
C GLY A 162 -9.63 -14.21 -7.92
N GLN A 163 -9.71 -15.01 -8.99
CA GLN A 163 -8.61 -15.15 -9.96
C GLN A 163 -8.33 -13.83 -10.67
N ARG A 164 -9.36 -13.04 -11.03
CA ARG A 164 -9.17 -11.72 -11.66
C ARG A 164 -8.45 -10.75 -10.74
N THR A 165 -8.81 -10.73 -9.45
CA THR A 165 -8.09 -9.93 -8.43
C THR A 165 -6.64 -10.38 -8.31
N ARG A 166 -6.36 -11.69 -8.27
CA ARG A 166 -5.00 -12.22 -8.24
C ARG A 166 -4.21 -11.86 -9.50
N ALA A 167 -4.81 -11.93 -10.69
CA ALA A 167 -4.19 -11.54 -11.95
C ALA A 167 -3.85 -10.04 -11.97
N PHE A 168 -4.76 -9.20 -11.47
CA PHE A 168 -4.52 -7.76 -11.36
C PHE A 168 -3.39 -7.46 -10.38
N LEU A 169 -3.39 -8.11 -9.20
CA LEU A 169 -2.30 -8.02 -8.24
C LEU A 169 -0.96 -8.43 -8.87
N SER A 170 -0.91 -9.55 -9.60
CA SER A 170 0.30 -9.97 -10.34
C SER A 170 0.84 -8.86 -11.24
N ARG A 171 -0.03 -8.30 -12.10
CA ARG A 171 0.33 -7.19 -12.99
C ARG A 171 0.80 -5.96 -12.21
N LEU A 172 0.14 -5.64 -11.10
CA LEU A 172 0.47 -4.50 -10.25
C LEU A 172 1.86 -4.64 -9.64
N LEU A 173 2.20 -5.80 -9.08
CA LEU A 173 3.53 -6.10 -8.52
C LEU A 173 4.62 -6.08 -9.61
N LEU A 174 4.29 -6.53 -10.82
CA LEU A 174 5.21 -6.52 -11.97
C LEU A 174 5.46 -5.12 -12.52
N SER A 175 4.52 -4.18 -12.34
CA SER A 175 4.69 -2.78 -12.73
C SER A 175 5.71 -2.00 -11.90
N ASP A 176 6.17 -2.60 -10.79
CA ASP A 176 7.23 -2.09 -9.93
C ASP A 176 7.01 -0.62 -9.52
N PRO A 177 5.85 -0.27 -8.92
CA PRO A 177 5.56 1.11 -8.55
C PRO A 177 6.48 1.60 -7.42
N ASP A 178 6.47 2.90 -7.13
CA ASP A 178 7.18 3.45 -5.96
C ASP A 178 6.37 3.26 -4.67
N LEU A 179 5.04 3.22 -4.80
CA LEU A 179 4.08 3.06 -3.71
C LEU A 179 2.95 2.10 -4.13
N LEU A 180 2.65 1.11 -3.29
CA LEU A 180 1.46 0.26 -3.39
C LEU A 180 0.43 0.67 -2.35
N LEU A 181 -0.83 0.79 -2.76
CA LEU A 181 -1.98 0.86 -1.86
C LEU A 181 -2.79 -0.41 -2.06
N LEU A 182 -2.96 -1.17 -0.98
CA LEU A 182 -3.59 -2.49 -1.03
C LEU A 182 -4.80 -2.51 -0.10
N ASP A 183 -6.00 -2.67 -0.65
CA ASP A 183 -7.24 -2.77 0.11
C ASP A 183 -7.70 -4.23 0.20
N GLU A 184 -7.53 -4.83 1.37
CA GLU A 184 -7.76 -6.26 1.66
C GLU A 184 -7.08 -7.22 0.67
N PRO A 185 -5.75 -7.12 0.47
CA PRO A 185 -5.03 -7.90 -0.55
C PRO A 185 -5.01 -9.41 -0.29
N THR A 186 -5.25 -9.83 0.95
CA THR A 186 -5.29 -11.24 1.35
C THR A 186 -6.61 -11.91 0.97
N ASN A 187 -7.62 -11.14 0.59
CA ASN A 187 -8.89 -11.69 0.13
C ASN A 187 -8.66 -12.52 -1.13
N HIS A 188 -9.25 -13.72 -1.17
CA HIS A 188 -9.14 -14.66 -2.27
C HIS A 188 -7.74 -15.27 -2.48
N LEU A 189 -6.80 -15.04 -1.56
CA LEU A 189 -5.52 -15.75 -1.51
C LEU A 189 -5.64 -16.99 -0.62
N ASP A 190 -4.99 -18.08 -1.04
CA ASP A 190 -4.75 -19.21 -0.14
C ASP A 190 -3.57 -18.90 0.79
N ILE A 191 -3.34 -19.77 1.78
CA ILE A 191 -2.30 -19.57 2.79
C ILE A 191 -0.91 -19.42 2.14
N ARG A 192 -0.61 -20.18 1.08
CA ARG A 192 0.70 -20.12 0.41
C ARG A 192 0.89 -18.80 -0.31
N ALA A 193 -0.14 -18.30 -0.97
CA ALA A 193 -0.12 -17.02 -1.65
C ALA A 193 -0.03 -15.84 -0.67
N VAL A 194 -0.67 -15.94 0.50
CA VAL A 194 -0.51 -14.96 1.59
C VAL A 194 0.94 -14.93 2.07
N GLU A 195 1.51 -16.08 2.44
CA GLU A 195 2.91 -16.18 2.89
C GLU A 195 3.91 -15.67 1.83
N TRP A 196 3.64 -15.94 0.56
CA TRP A 196 4.44 -15.40 -0.55
C TRP A 196 4.34 -13.88 -0.64
N LEU A 197 3.12 -13.32 -0.54
CA LEU A 197 2.90 -11.87 -0.59
C LEU A 197 3.56 -11.16 0.60
N GLU A 198 3.48 -11.73 1.81
CA GLU A 198 4.19 -11.23 2.99
C GLU A 198 5.70 -11.12 2.72
N SER A 199 6.28 -12.19 2.21
CA SER A 199 7.71 -12.28 1.90
C SER A 199 8.11 -11.30 0.81
N TYR A 200 7.28 -11.16 -0.23
CA TYR A 200 7.48 -10.19 -1.31
C TYR A 200 7.50 -8.76 -0.77
N LEU A 201 6.46 -8.36 -0.02
CA LEU A 201 6.35 -7.01 0.53
C LEU A 201 7.47 -6.70 1.53
N ALA A 202 7.89 -7.68 2.33
CA ALA A 202 8.97 -7.49 3.30
C ALA A 202 10.33 -7.19 2.65
N GLN A 203 10.60 -7.79 1.49
CA GLN A 203 11.86 -7.63 0.74
C GLN A 203 11.83 -6.49 -0.29
N TRP A 204 10.66 -5.97 -0.61
CA TRP A 204 10.48 -4.93 -1.61
C TRP A 204 10.93 -3.55 -1.08
N ASP A 205 11.70 -2.83 -1.90
CA ASP A 205 12.29 -1.52 -1.55
C ASP A 205 11.29 -0.35 -1.66
N GLY A 206 10.14 -0.59 -2.28
CA GLY A 206 9.05 0.38 -2.38
C GLY A 206 8.36 0.62 -1.03
N ALA A 207 7.36 1.50 -1.03
CA ALA A 207 6.49 1.67 0.12
C ALA A 207 5.13 1.02 -0.12
N ALA A 208 4.49 0.51 0.93
CA ALA A 208 3.14 -0.03 0.88
C ALA A 208 2.25 0.65 1.93
N VAL A 209 1.01 0.94 1.56
CA VAL A 209 -0.09 1.25 2.46
C VAL A 209 -1.09 0.11 2.36
N ILE A 210 -1.38 -0.55 3.48
CA ILE A 210 -2.10 -1.81 3.51
C ILE A 210 -3.31 -1.66 4.42
N VAL A 211 -4.51 -1.91 3.90
CA VAL A 211 -5.71 -2.13 4.70
C VAL A 211 -5.93 -3.64 4.72
N SER A 212 -5.94 -4.25 5.90
CA SER A 212 -6.27 -5.65 6.05
C SER A 212 -6.84 -5.95 7.44
N HIS A 213 -7.76 -6.91 7.50
CA HIS A 213 -8.21 -7.50 8.75
C HIS A 213 -7.37 -8.70 9.21
N ASP A 214 -6.44 -9.19 8.38
CA ASP A 214 -5.56 -10.32 8.73
C ASP A 214 -4.38 -9.87 9.60
N ARG A 215 -4.46 -10.24 10.88
CA ARG A 215 -3.46 -9.85 11.90
C ARG A 215 -2.10 -10.51 11.66
N TYR A 216 -2.07 -11.73 11.13
CA TYR A 216 -0.82 -12.45 10.88
C TYR A 216 -0.10 -11.83 9.69
N PHE A 217 -0.84 -11.53 8.63
CA PHE A 217 -0.34 -10.79 7.48
C PHE A 217 0.26 -9.44 7.89
N LEU A 218 -0.47 -8.66 8.68
CA LEU A 218 0.02 -7.35 9.14
C LEU A 218 1.25 -7.48 10.05
N ASP A 219 1.36 -8.54 10.84
CA ASP A 219 2.52 -8.76 11.71
C ASP A 219 3.82 -9.05 10.93
N ARG A 220 3.70 -9.63 9.74
CA ARG A 220 4.82 -9.97 8.85
C ARG A 220 5.13 -8.89 7.83
N ALA A 221 4.10 -8.31 7.21
CA ALA A 221 4.27 -7.34 6.14
C ALA A 221 4.51 -5.92 6.66
N ALA A 222 3.83 -5.49 7.73
CA ALA A 222 3.85 -4.10 8.17
C ALA A 222 5.02 -3.79 9.11
N ASN A 223 5.57 -2.56 8.99
CA ASN A 223 6.58 -2.03 9.91
C ASN A 223 6.14 -0.73 10.61
N VAL A 224 4.96 -0.21 10.25
CA VAL A 224 4.29 0.91 10.90
C VAL A 224 2.78 0.64 10.87
N ILE A 225 2.08 0.94 11.97
CA ILE A 225 0.62 0.83 12.06
C ILE A 225 0.02 2.23 12.23
N LEU A 226 -0.94 2.59 11.39
CA LEU A 226 -1.83 3.73 11.53
C LEU A 226 -3.16 3.22 12.08
N GLU A 227 -3.44 3.47 13.36
CA GLU A 227 -4.75 3.19 13.94
C GLU A 227 -5.68 4.38 13.66
N MET A 228 -6.71 4.15 12.84
CA MET A 228 -7.76 5.11 12.54
C MET A 228 -8.92 5.01 13.53
N ARG A 229 -9.38 6.17 13.99
CA ARG A 229 -10.55 6.37 14.83
C ARG A 229 -11.41 7.51 14.24
N PRO A 230 -12.71 7.62 14.57
CA PRO A 230 -13.55 8.70 14.06
C PRO A 230 -13.02 10.11 14.40
N ASP A 231 -12.33 10.24 15.54
CA ASP A 231 -11.82 11.49 16.11
C ASP A 231 -10.33 11.76 15.79
N GLY A 232 -9.66 10.89 15.03
CA GLY A 232 -8.25 11.06 14.71
C GLY A 232 -7.56 9.80 14.22
N ALA A 233 -6.24 9.87 14.07
CA ALA A 233 -5.43 8.70 13.83
C ALA A 233 -4.13 8.76 14.64
N GLU A 234 -3.66 7.59 15.05
CA GLU A 234 -2.42 7.44 15.79
C GLU A 234 -1.44 6.53 15.05
N VAL A 235 -0.18 6.93 15.01
CA VAL A 235 0.90 6.15 14.39
C VAL A 235 1.69 5.40 15.47
N TYR A 236 1.94 4.13 15.19
CA TYR A 236 2.72 3.20 16.00
C TYR A 236 3.84 2.62 15.14
N ARG A 237 5.05 2.54 15.68
CA ARG A 237 6.20 1.95 14.96
C ARG A 237 6.32 0.46 15.29
N GLY A 238 6.73 -0.34 14.32
CA GLY A 238 6.84 -1.80 14.45
C GLY A 238 5.66 -2.53 13.81
N ASN A 239 5.66 -3.84 13.99
CA ASN A 239 4.64 -4.74 13.46
C ASN A 239 3.35 -4.72 14.30
N TYR A 240 2.38 -5.53 13.90
CA TYR A 240 1.07 -5.61 14.56
C TYR A 240 1.18 -5.99 16.05
N THR A 241 2.04 -6.94 16.40
CA THR A 241 2.27 -7.36 17.79
C THR A 241 2.81 -6.22 18.65
N HIS A 242 3.83 -5.52 18.16
CA HIS A 242 4.40 -4.37 18.87
C HIS A 242 3.42 -3.18 18.95
N TYR A 243 2.53 -3.04 17.98
CA TYR A 243 1.44 -2.08 18.03
C TYR A 243 0.46 -2.39 19.17
N LEU A 244 0.05 -3.65 19.36
CA LEU A 244 -0.87 -4.02 20.44
C LEU A 244 -0.28 -3.66 21.82
N GLN A 245 1.01 -3.94 22.02
CA GLN A 245 1.74 -3.59 23.25
C GLN A 245 1.76 -2.08 23.48
N GLN A 246 2.21 -1.30 22.48
CA GLN A 246 2.21 0.17 22.59
C GLN A 246 0.82 0.75 22.82
N ARG A 247 -0.21 0.16 22.21
CA ARG A 247 -1.60 0.63 22.37
C ARG A 247 -2.08 0.40 23.79
N GLU A 248 -1.80 -0.76 24.38
CA GLU A 248 -2.12 -1.06 25.77
C GLU A 248 -1.38 -0.13 26.74
N GLU A 249 -0.07 0.08 26.54
CA GLU A 249 0.72 1.02 27.35
C GLU A 249 0.16 2.46 27.28
N ARG A 250 -0.23 2.92 26.08
CA ARG A 250 -0.86 4.23 25.90
C ARG A 250 -2.24 4.30 26.53
N TRP A 251 -3.00 3.22 26.51
CA TRP A 251 -4.30 3.15 27.15
C TRP A 251 -4.18 3.30 28.66
N ASN A 252 -3.32 2.49 29.29
CA ASN A 252 -3.09 2.51 30.73
C ASN A 252 -2.61 3.89 31.19
N ARG A 253 -1.67 4.50 30.45
CA ARG A 253 -1.19 5.86 30.75
C ARG A 253 -2.31 6.92 30.65
N ARG A 254 -3.20 6.82 29.66
CA ARG A 254 -4.35 7.73 29.53
C ARG A 254 -5.33 7.57 30.68
N GLU A 255 -5.59 6.33 31.09
CA GLU A 255 -6.49 6.02 32.19
C GLU A 255 -5.95 6.53 33.53
N GLU A 256 -4.64 6.37 33.79
CA GLU A 256 -3.98 6.93 34.96
C GLU A 256 -4.08 8.46 35.02
N ILE A 257 -3.80 9.15 33.90
CA ILE A 257 -3.92 10.61 33.80
C ILE A 257 -5.36 11.04 34.05
N PHE A 258 -6.33 10.40 33.39
CA PHE A 258 -7.74 10.71 33.52
C PHE A 258 -8.23 10.53 34.97
N ASN A 259 -7.84 9.44 35.63
CA ASN A 259 -8.21 9.19 37.02
C ASN A 259 -7.58 10.24 37.96
N SER A 260 -6.31 10.61 37.73
CA SER A 260 -5.65 11.68 38.51
C SER A 260 -6.35 13.04 38.33
N GLU A 261 -6.73 13.40 37.11
CA GLU A 261 -7.45 14.65 36.82
C GLU A 261 -8.86 14.65 37.44
N LYS A 262 -9.58 13.53 37.32
CA LYS A 262 -10.90 13.35 37.93
C LYS A 262 -10.85 13.51 39.45
N GLU A 263 -9.86 12.92 40.12
CA GLU A 263 -9.68 13.09 41.56
C GLU A 263 -9.40 14.53 41.96
N LYS A 264 -8.58 15.26 41.19
CA LYS A 264 -8.31 16.68 41.43
C LYS A 264 -9.59 17.52 41.31
N LEU A 265 -10.35 17.31 40.24
CA LEU A 265 -11.63 18.00 40.01
C LEU A 265 -12.64 17.74 41.14
N LEU A 266 -12.76 16.50 41.61
CA LEU A 266 -13.66 16.16 42.72
C LEU A 266 -13.27 16.89 44.01
N LYS A 267 -11.97 16.96 44.33
CA LYS A 267 -11.47 17.70 45.50
C LYS A 267 -11.75 19.21 45.39
N GLU A 268 -11.58 19.80 44.22
CA GLU A 268 -11.91 21.22 43.98
C GLU A 268 -13.40 21.50 44.14
N VAL A 269 -14.26 20.65 43.58
CA VAL A 269 -15.72 20.78 43.73
C VAL A 269 -16.14 20.66 45.18
N GLU A 270 -15.56 19.73 45.95
CA GLU A 270 -15.82 19.63 47.40
C GLU A 270 -15.36 20.87 48.17
N TYR A 271 -14.19 21.41 47.83
CA TYR A 271 -13.68 22.64 48.44
C TYR A 271 -14.60 23.84 48.16
N ILE A 272 -15.05 24.01 46.92
CA ILE A 272 -16.00 25.05 46.52
C ILE A 272 -17.33 24.88 47.27
N LYS A 273 -17.88 23.66 47.32
CA LYS A 273 -19.12 23.37 48.05
C LYS A 273 -19.01 23.73 49.53
N LYS A 274 -17.93 23.35 50.20
CA LYS A 274 -17.69 23.66 51.62
C LYS A 274 -17.61 25.16 51.88
N ASN A 275 -16.94 25.92 51.02
CA ASN A 275 -16.81 27.36 51.18
C ASN A 275 -18.10 28.14 50.88
N ILE A 276 -18.91 27.67 49.91
CA ILE A 276 -20.23 28.28 49.63
C ILE A 276 -21.22 27.97 50.75
N SER A 277 -21.20 26.77 51.34
CA SER A 277 -22.05 26.42 52.49
C SER A 277 -21.67 27.13 53.80
N GLY A 278 -20.46 27.69 53.89
CA GLY A 278 -19.97 28.41 55.07
C GLY A 278 -20.23 29.92 55.07
N GLN A 279 -20.82 30.48 54.00
CA GLN A 279 -21.12 31.91 53.87
C GLN A 279 -22.60 32.28 54.02
N ASN A 280 -23.49 31.33 54.37
CA ASN A 280 -24.91 31.58 54.68
C ASN A 280 -25.20 31.43 56.17
#